data_AF-A0A4Q5NMP2-F1
#
_entry.id   AF-A0A4Q5NMP2-F1
#
_cell.length_a   1.000
_cell.length_b   1.000
_cell.length_c   1.000
_cell.angle_alpha   90.00
_cell.angle_beta   90.00
_cell.angle_gamma   90.00
#
_symmetry.space_group_name_H-M   'P 1'
#
loop_
_entity.id
_entity.type
_entity.pdbx_description
1 polymer ?
#
loop_
_entity_poly.entity_id
_entity_poly.type
_entity_poly.pdbx_seq_one_letter_code
_entity_poly.pdbx_strand_id
1 'polypeptide(L)'
;MKRIFLPLSLVLLLLAGCFSSGGRKAYLEGQLPHLVTQDLRKKAAMNSTLVVCQSVELVLDAPGHYAGKAVFEDGTQKKITVDDDGGENFRFKVAP
;
A
#
# COMPACT_ATOMS: atom_id res chain seq x y z
N MET A 1 21.06 56.11 -13.94
CA MET A 1 20.53 54.98 -14.73
C MET A 1 20.48 53.75 -13.82
N LYS A 2 19.29 53.35 -13.36
CA LYS A 2 19.11 52.21 -12.42
C LYS A 2 19.00 50.90 -13.22
N ARG A 3 19.97 50.00 -13.05
CA ARG A 3 19.90 48.63 -13.59
C ARG A 3 19.20 47.76 -12.57
N ILE A 4 17.97 47.35 -12.89
CA ILE A 4 17.17 46.43 -12.10
C ILE A 4 17.72 45.03 -12.37
N PHE A 5 18.38 44.44 -11.37
CA PHE A 5 18.68 43.02 -11.33
C PHE A 5 17.35 42.27 -11.13
N LEU A 6 16.83 41.63 -12.18
CA LEU A 6 15.86 40.55 -11.99
C LEU A 6 16.64 39.31 -11.56
N PRO A 7 16.41 38.75 -10.36
CA PRO A 7 16.80 37.38 -10.13
C PRO A 7 15.93 36.53 -11.06
N LEU A 8 16.59 35.82 -11.96
CA LEU A 8 15.99 34.79 -12.81
C LEU A 8 15.35 33.78 -11.86
N SER A 9 14.06 33.97 -11.62
CA SER A 9 13.26 33.15 -10.73
C SER A 9 13.43 31.71 -11.16
N LEU A 10 14.07 30.96 -10.27
CA LEU A 10 14.18 29.53 -10.21
C LEU A 10 12.77 28.92 -10.35
N VAL A 11 12.30 28.74 -11.58
CA VAL A 11 11.15 27.89 -11.86
C VAL A 11 11.65 26.45 -11.86
N LEU A 12 12.09 25.98 -10.69
CA LEU A 12 12.02 24.57 -10.35
C LEU A 12 10.55 24.32 -10.02
N LEU A 13 9.74 24.14 -11.06
CA LEU A 13 8.38 23.65 -10.91
C LEU A 13 8.47 22.25 -10.31
N LEU A 14 8.24 22.21 -8.99
CA LEU A 14 7.97 21.07 -8.11
C LEU A 14 6.76 20.26 -8.62
N LEU A 15 6.87 19.64 -9.79
CA LEU A 15 5.93 18.65 -10.31
C LEU A 15 6.30 17.21 -9.91
N ALA A 16 7.36 17.04 -9.10
CA ALA A 16 7.64 15.79 -8.42
C ALA A 16 7.11 15.87 -6.98
N GLY A 17 5.96 15.25 -6.69
CA GLY A 17 5.61 14.99 -5.29
C GLY A 17 4.15 14.86 -4.88
N CYS A 18 3.16 14.94 -5.78
CA CYS A 18 1.76 14.89 -5.37
C CYS A 18 1.07 13.51 -5.54
N PHE A 19 1.83 12.43 -5.72
CA PHE A 19 1.34 11.10 -5.36
C PHE A 19 1.62 10.91 -3.86
N SER A 20 0.74 11.46 -3.03
CA SER A 20 0.81 11.28 -1.59
C SER A 20 0.70 9.78 -1.30
N SER A 21 1.84 9.16 -1.00
CA SER A 21 1.94 7.75 -0.61
C SER A 21 0.99 7.41 0.55
N GLY A 22 0.63 8.39 1.38
CA GLY A 22 -0.35 8.24 2.45
C GLY A 22 -1.77 7.90 1.96
N GLY A 23 -2.24 8.54 0.89
CA GLY A 23 -3.57 8.27 0.33
C GLY A 23 -3.65 6.89 -0.32
N ARG A 24 -2.60 6.50 -1.02
CA ARG A 24 -2.50 5.18 -1.65
C ARG A 24 -2.32 4.06 -0.62
N LYS A 25 -1.51 4.29 0.42
CA LYS A 25 -1.40 3.40 1.58
C LYS A 25 -2.75 3.14 2.24
N ALA A 26 -3.49 4.20 2.58
CA ALA A 26 -4.80 4.06 3.24
C ALA A 26 -5.81 3.30 2.38
N TYR A 27 -5.80 3.52 1.06
CA TYR A 27 -6.60 2.73 0.13
C TYR A 27 -6.23 1.24 0.19
N LEU A 28 -4.94 0.90 0.14
CA LEU A 28 -4.46 -0.48 0.22
C LEU A 28 -4.82 -1.14 1.55
N GLU A 29 -4.63 -0.45 2.68
CA GLU A 29 -5.02 -0.94 4.02
C GLU A 29 -6.53 -1.23 4.12
N GLY A 30 -7.37 -0.46 3.42
CA GLY A 30 -8.81 -0.71 3.34
C GLY A 30 -9.22 -1.87 2.44
N GLN A 31 -8.47 -2.15 1.36
CA GLN A 31 -8.81 -3.20 0.39
C GLN A 31 -8.22 -4.57 0.73
N LEU A 32 -6.99 -4.60 1.25
CA LEU A 32 -6.24 -5.83 1.48
C LEU A 32 -6.93 -6.85 2.40
N PRO A 33 -7.61 -6.47 3.51
CA PRO A 33 -8.29 -7.45 4.35
C PRO A 33 -9.30 -8.30 3.58
N HIS A 34 -10.06 -7.68 2.67
CA HIS A 34 -11.02 -8.38 1.83
C HIS A 34 -10.32 -9.29 0.81
N LEU A 35 -9.29 -8.80 0.14
CA LEU A 35 -8.56 -9.56 -0.89
C LEU A 35 -7.80 -10.75 -0.30
N VAL A 36 -7.14 -10.57 0.84
CA VAL A 36 -6.48 -11.66 1.59
C VAL A 36 -7.51 -12.72 1.95
N THR A 37 -8.66 -12.32 2.48
CA THR A 37 -9.74 -13.26 2.83
C THR A 37 -10.25 -14.02 1.61
N GLN A 38 -10.45 -13.35 0.47
CA GLN A 38 -10.88 -14.00 -0.77
C GLN A 38 -9.85 -14.99 -1.30
N ASP A 39 -8.56 -14.64 -1.28
CA ASP A 39 -7.48 -15.53 -1.71
C ASP A 39 -7.39 -16.77 -0.81
N LEU A 40 -7.50 -16.60 0.51
CA LEU A 40 -7.57 -17.72 1.45
C LEU A 40 -8.81 -18.59 1.19
N ARG A 41 -9.97 -17.99 0.87
CA ARG A 41 -11.20 -18.74 0.52
C ARG A 41 -11.02 -19.60 -0.71
N LYS A 42 -10.33 -19.09 -1.73
CA LYS A 42 -10.02 -19.85 -2.94
C LYS A 42 -9.05 -21.00 -2.66
N LYS A 43 -8.15 -20.85 -1.69
CA LYS A 43 -7.15 -21.87 -1.30
C LYS A 43 -7.68 -22.92 -0.32
N ALA A 44 -8.68 -22.57 0.49
CA ALA A 44 -9.27 -23.48 1.47
C ALA A 44 -10.12 -24.56 0.80
N ALA A 45 -9.89 -25.83 1.14
CA ALA A 45 -10.77 -26.93 0.76
C ALA A 45 -12.10 -26.87 1.55
N MET A 46 -13.17 -27.49 1.03
CA MET A 46 -14.57 -27.41 1.54
C MET A 46 -14.78 -27.65 3.05
N ASN A 47 -13.79 -28.18 3.79
CA ASN A 47 -13.88 -28.50 5.22
C ASN A 47 -12.87 -27.77 6.12
N SER A 48 -12.20 -26.72 5.63
CA SER A 48 -11.27 -25.94 6.46
C SER A 48 -11.95 -24.71 7.08
N THR A 49 -11.76 -24.51 8.39
CA THR A 49 -12.14 -23.26 9.06
C THR A 49 -11.36 -22.12 8.42
N LEU A 50 -12.06 -21.27 7.67
CA LEU A 50 -11.44 -20.13 7.04
C LEU A 50 -11.25 -19.02 8.07
N VAL A 51 -10.02 -18.61 8.26
CA VAL A 51 -9.69 -17.43 9.07
C VAL A 51 -9.81 -16.17 8.21
N VAL A 52 -10.64 -15.21 8.64
CA VAL A 52 -10.87 -13.93 7.95
C VAL A 52 -9.82 -12.91 8.39
N CYS A 53 -9.29 -12.14 7.44
CA CYS A 53 -8.40 -11.02 7.73
C CYS A 53 -9.24 -9.81 8.13
N GLN A 54 -9.01 -9.26 9.33
CA GLN A 54 -9.74 -8.11 9.85
C GLN A 54 -9.12 -6.78 9.42
N SER A 55 -7.81 -6.67 9.52
CA SER A 55 -7.09 -5.43 9.26
C SER A 55 -5.71 -5.69 8.72
N VAL A 56 -5.16 -4.66 8.07
CA VAL A 56 -3.81 -4.64 7.55
C VAL A 56 -3.17 -3.32 7.95
N GLU A 57 -1.94 -3.39 8.45
CA GLU A 57 -1.09 -2.22 8.69
C GLU A 57 0.10 -2.28 7.74
N LEU A 58 0.31 -1.21 6.97
CA LEU A 58 1.39 -1.08 5.99
C LEU A 58 2.37 0.02 6.37
N VAL A 59 3.63 -0.20 6.05
CA VAL A 59 4.70 0.79 6.10
C VAL A 59 5.30 0.87 4.71
N LEU A 60 5.50 2.09 4.21
CA LEU A 60 6.18 2.32 2.94
C LEU A 60 7.67 1.99 3.12
N ASP A 61 8.14 0.95 2.43
CA ASP A 61 9.53 0.48 2.48
C ASP A 61 10.36 1.15 1.37
N ALA A 62 9.79 1.21 0.16
CA ALA A 62 10.32 1.93 -0.98
C ALA A 62 9.16 2.49 -1.83
N PRO A 63 9.39 3.41 -2.80
CA PRO A 63 8.31 3.91 -3.65
C PRO A 63 7.55 2.76 -4.33
N GLY A 64 6.25 2.65 -4.06
CA GLY A 64 5.40 1.56 -4.58
C GLY A 64 5.57 0.21 -3.86
N HIS A 65 6.40 0.10 -2.83
CA HIS A 65 6.61 -1.14 -2.09
C HIS A 65 6.27 -0.94 -0.62
N TYR A 66 5.34 -1.74 -0.11
CA TYR A 66 4.91 -1.69 1.27
C TYR A 66 5.19 -3.01 1.97
N ALA A 67 5.66 -2.93 3.22
CA ALA A 67 5.77 -4.07 4.13
C ALA A 67 4.79 -3.89 5.28
N GLY A 68 4.19 -4.98 5.75
CA GLY A 68 3.12 -4.86 6.74
C GLY A 68 2.75 -6.13 7.45
N LYS A 69 1.65 -6.04 8.20
CA LYS A 69 1.06 -7.13 8.97
C LYS A 69 -0.44 -7.21 8.68
N ALA A 70 -0.92 -8.42 8.38
CA ALA A 70 -2.32 -8.76 8.34
C ALA A 70 -2.73 -9.38 9.68
N VAL A 71 -3.77 -8.84 10.30
CA VAL A 71 -4.35 -9.34 11.56
C VAL A 71 -5.64 -10.08 11.24
N PHE A 72 -5.78 -11.28 11.79
CA PHE A 72 -6.87 -12.19 11.53
C PHE A 72 -7.85 -12.29 12.72
N GLU A 73 -9.07 -12.75 12.47
CA GLU A 73 -10.12 -12.86 13.51
C GLU A 73 -9.76 -13.77 14.68
N ASP A 74 -8.89 -14.75 14.46
CA ASP A 74 -8.36 -15.66 15.48
C ASP A 74 -7.21 -15.03 16.31
N GLY A 75 -6.86 -13.77 16.03
CA GLY A 75 -5.75 -13.05 16.64
C GLY A 75 -4.39 -13.36 16.00
N THR A 76 -4.32 -14.26 15.02
CA THR A 76 -3.09 -14.55 14.29
C THR A 76 -2.65 -13.31 13.51
N GLN A 77 -1.34 -13.12 13.40
CA GLN A 77 -0.76 -12.09 12.55
C GLN A 77 0.18 -12.71 11.53
N LYS A 78 0.05 -12.32 10.26
CA LYS A 78 0.98 -12.73 9.20
C LYS A 78 1.64 -11.51 8.58
N LYS A 79 2.93 -11.64 8.26
CA LYS A 79 3.64 -10.60 7.51
C LYS A 79 3.10 -10.56 6.09
N ILE A 80 2.95 -9.35 5.55
CA ILE A 80 2.57 -9.15 4.17
C ILE A 80 3.51 -8.16 3.48
N THR A 81 3.64 -8.32 2.17
CA THR A 81 4.33 -7.36 1.30
C THR A 81 3.40 -7.00 0.15
N VAL A 82 3.41 -5.74 -0.26
CA VAL A 82 2.57 -5.22 -1.34
C VAL A 82 3.44 -4.47 -2.34
N ASP A 83 3.37 -4.89 -3.60
CA ASP A 83 3.94 -4.19 -4.74
C ASP A 83 2.82 -3.45 -5.47
N ASP A 84 2.90 -2.13 -5.48
CA ASP A 84 1.98 -1.18 -6.08
C ASP A 84 2.73 -0.37 -7.15
N ASP A 85 2.45 -0.64 -8.42
CA ASP A 85 3.06 0.05 -9.55
C ASP A 85 2.41 1.42 -9.85
N GLY A 86 1.44 1.85 -9.03
CA GLY A 86 0.67 3.07 -9.23
C GLY A 86 -0.45 2.93 -10.26
N GLY A 87 -0.66 1.74 -10.82
CA GLY A 87 -1.74 1.42 -11.76
C GLY A 87 -3.04 0.97 -11.07
N GLU A 88 -3.90 0.32 -11.84
CA GLU A 88 -5.17 -0.25 -11.34
C GLU A 88 -4.97 -1.56 -10.57
N ASN A 89 -3.81 -2.19 -10.73
CA ASN A 89 -3.53 -3.50 -10.15
C ASN A 89 -2.39 -3.39 -9.12
N PHE A 90 -2.46 -4.20 -8.08
CA PHE A 90 -1.37 -4.39 -7.13
C PHE A 90 -1.21 -5.87 -6.80
N ARG A 91 -0.03 -6.24 -6.34
CA ARG A 91 0.28 -7.61 -5.95
C ARG A 91 0.58 -7.64 -4.47
N PHE A 92 0.00 -8.60 -3.75
CA PHE A 92 0.34 -8.83 -2.35
C PHE A 92 0.75 -10.28 -2.11
N LYS A 93 1.59 -10.48 -1.10
CA LYS A 93 2.00 -11.81 -0.63
C LYS A 93 1.81 -11.87 0.86
N VAL A 94 1.26 -12.98 1.33
CA VAL A 94 1.16 -13.31 2.76
C VAL A 94 2.24 -14.33 3.05
N ALA A 95 3.14 -14.02 3.98
CA ALA A 95 4.14 -14.96 4.44
C ALA A 95 3.46 -16.14 5.15
N PRO A 96 3.98 -17.38 5.00
CA PRO A 96 3.44 -18.55 5.69
C PRO A 96 3.40 -18.35 7.21
#